data_AF-A0A512PQI4-F1
#
_entry.id   AF-A0A512PQI4-F1
#
_cell.length_a   1.000
_cell.length_b   1.000
_cell.length_c   1.000
_cell.angle_alpha   90.00
_cell.angle_beta   90.00
_cell.angle_gamma   90.00
#
_symmetry.space_group_name_H-M   'P 1'
#
loop_
_entity.id
_entity.type
_entity.pdbx_description
1 polymer ?
#
loop_
_entity_poly.entity_id
_entity_poly.type
_entity_poly.pdbx_seq_one_letter_code
_entity_poly.pdbx_strand_id
1 'polypeptide(L)' 'MAKQPYTEARKRANKKWDQAHKERTRYISRRSQARGFIRNYATEADLAELQVLIKERLQALKGGSN' A
#
# COMPACT_ATOMS: atom_id res chain seq x y z
N MET A 1 -0.51 10.97 -25.97
CA MET A 1 -1.52 11.92 -25.44
C MET A 1 -1.00 12.49 -24.13
N ALA A 2 -0.79 13.81 -24.04
CA ALA A 2 -0.36 14.43 -22.78
C ALA A 2 -1.51 14.39 -21.77
N LYS A 3 -1.24 13.91 -20.54
CA LYS A 3 -2.25 13.85 -19.48
C LYS A 3 -2.51 15.29 -19.01
N GLN A 4 -3.67 15.84 -19.37
CA GLN A 4 -4.03 17.21 -19.01
C GLN A 4 -4.10 17.36 -17.48
N PRO A 5 -3.48 18.41 -16.89
CA PRO A 5 -3.44 18.59 -15.45
C PRO A 5 -4.86 18.81 -14.90
N TYR A 6 -5.10 18.34 -13.68
CA TYR A 6 -6.38 18.54 -13.01
C TYR A 6 -6.64 20.03 -12.77
N THR A 7 -7.89 20.46 -12.97
CA THR A 7 -8.36 21.79 -12.58
C THR A 7 -8.24 21.99 -11.07
N GLU A 8 -8.11 23.24 -10.61
CA GLU A 8 -8.01 23.57 -9.18
C GLU A 8 -9.22 23.07 -8.38
N ALA A 9 -10.42 23.12 -8.96
CA ALA A 9 -11.63 22.56 -8.36
C ALA A 9 -11.50 21.05 -8.11
N ARG A 10 -10.98 20.30 -9.10
CA ARG A 10 -10.77 18.85 -8.99
C ARG A 10 -9.68 18.50 -7.99
N LYS A 11 -8.61 19.30 -7.90
CA LYS A 11 -7.57 19.14 -6.87
C LYS A 11 -8.15 19.31 -5.45
N ARG A 12 -8.99 20.32 -5.23
CA ARG A 12 -9.65 20.55 -3.93
C ARG A 12 -10.60 19.41 -3.55
N ALA A 13 -11.40 18.92 -4.50
CA ALA A 13 -12.29 17.80 -4.29
C ALA A 13 -11.54 16.51 -3.93
N ASN A 14 -10.47 16.18 -4.67
CA ASN A 14 -9.61 15.04 -4.38
C ASN A 14 -8.98 15.17 -2.99
N LYS A 15 -8.45 16.34 -2.63
CA LYS A 15 -7.87 16.59 -1.30
C LYS A 15 -8.89 16.37 -0.18
N LYS A 16 -10.13 16.81 -0.35
CA LYS A 16 -11.21 16.58 0.64
C LYS A 16 -11.54 15.10 0.78
N TRP A 17 -11.62 14.38 -0.34
CA TRP A 17 -11.88 12.94 -0.34
C TRP A 17 -10.73 12.15 0.30
N ASP A 18 -9.49 12.47 -0.04
CA ASP A 18 -8.28 11.87 0.54
C ASP A 18 -8.20 12.13 2.04
N GLN A 19 -8.64 13.30 2.50
CA GLN A 19 -8.71 13.61 3.92
C GLN A 19 -9.78 12.82 4.67
N ALA A 20 -10.92 12.55 4.04
CA ALA A 20 -11.97 11.70 4.59
C ALA A 20 -11.60 10.21 4.58
N HIS A 21 -10.75 9.78 3.64
CA HIS A 21 -10.39 8.37 3.43
C HIS A 21 -8.90 8.10 3.66
N LYS A 22 -8.27 8.86 4.56
CA LYS A 22 -6.81 8.80 4.81
C LYS A 22 -6.31 7.38 5.05
N GLU A 23 -7.04 6.60 5.84
CA GLU A 23 -6.66 5.23 6.19
C GLU A 23 -6.69 4.30 4.97
N ARG A 24 -7.76 4.37 4.18
CA ARG A 24 -7.89 3.60 2.94
C ARG A 24 -6.82 3.98 1.94
N THR A 25 -6.53 5.27 1.77
CA THR A 25 -5.47 5.75 0.88
C THR A 25 -4.10 5.28 1.35
N ARG A 26 -3.81 5.37 2.66
CA ARG A 26 -2.56 4.84 3.25
C ARG A 26 -2.44 3.33 3.04
N TYR A 27 -3.51 2.57 3.22
CA TYR A 27 -3.53 1.13 2.97
C TYR A 27 -3.19 0.81 1.50
N ILE A 28 -3.85 1.46 0.54
CA ILE A 28 -3.61 1.24 -0.88
C ILE A 28 -2.17 1.62 -1.25
N SER A 29 -1.69 2.77 -0.76
CA SER A 29 -0.33 3.25 -1.00
C SER A 29 0.72 2.25 -0.48
N ARG A 30 0.60 1.79 0.77
CA ARG A 30 1.50 0.79 1.34
C ARG A 30 1.48 -0.52 0.57
N ARG A 31 0.28 -0.99 0.19
CA ARG A 31 0.10 -2.23 -0.57
C ARG A 31 0.77 -2.15 -1.95
N SER A 32 0.61 -1.04 -2.65
CA SER A 32 1.22 -0.84 -3.97
C SER A 32 2.74 -0.73 -3.89
N GLN A 33 3.26 -0.01 -2.90
CA GLN A 33 4.70 0.11 -2.67
C GLN A 33 5.33 -1.25 -2.34
N ALA A 34 4.74 -2.01 -1.42
CA ALA A 34 5.22 -3.35 -1.08
C ALA A 34 5.23 -4.29 -2.29
N ARG A 35 4.15 -4.29 -3.09
CA ARG A 35 4.09 -5.08 -4.33
C ARG A 35 5.15 -4.69 -5.34
N GLY A 36 5.42 -3.39 -5.50
CA GLY A 36 6.45 -2.88 -6.39
C GLY A 36 7.85 -3.27 -5.94
N PHE A 37 8.12 -3.13 -4.63
CA PHE A 37 9.38 -3.51 -4.01
C PHE A 37 9.70 -4.99 -4.24
N ILE A 38 8.78 -5.88 -3.84
CA ILE A 38 8.92 -7.34 -3.99
C ILE A 38 9.14 -7.74 -5.45
N ARG A 39 8.45 -7.08 -6.40
CA ARG A 39 8.52 -7.46 -7.82
C ARG A 39 9.81 -7.00 -8.50
N ASN A 40 10.27 -5.79 -8.20
CA ASN A 40 11.24 -5.10 -9.06
C ASN A 40 12.56 -4.74 -8.36
N TYR A 41 12.60 -4.74 -7.02
CA TYR A 41 13.73 -4.17 -6.27
C TYR A 41 14.32 -5.08 -5.20
N ALA A 42 13.50 -5.97 -4.62
CA ALA A 42 13.93 -6.82 -3.51
C ALA A 42 15.06 -7.79 -3.93
N THR A 43 16.07 -7.91 -3.07
CA THR A 43 17.12 -8.93 -3.17
C THR A 43 16.63 -10.27 -2.65
N GLU A 44 17.41 -11.34 -2.86
CA GLU A 44 17.09 -12.66 -2.32
C GLU A 44 16.99 -12.65 -0.79
N ALA A 45 17.89 -11.92 -0.11
CA ALA A 45 17.85 -11.76 1.34
C ALA A 45 16.57 -11.03 1.81
N ASP A 46 16.19 -9.94 1.13
CA ASP A 46 14.95 -9.22 1.43
C ASP A 46 13.72 -10.12 1.26
N LEU A 47 13.68 -10.92 0.20
CA LEU A 47 12.57 -11.84 -0.05
C LEU A 47 12.48 -12.94 1.01
N ALA A 48 13.63 -13.46 1.48
CA ALA A 48 13.67 -14.43 2.56
C ALA A 48 13.15 -13.83 3.88
N GLU A 49 13.58 -12.62 4.23
CA GLU A 49 13.10 -11.92 5.43
C GLU A 49 11.59 -11.65 5.33
N LEU A 50 11.12 -11.13 4.19
CA LEU A 50 9.71 -10.82 3.98
C LEU A 50 8.82 -12.08 4.09
N GLN A 51 9.29 -13.25 3.65
CA GLN A 51 8.56 -14.50 3.83
C GLN A 51 8.37 -14.85 5.31
N VAL A 52 9.40 -14.67 6.15
CA VAL A 52 9.32 -14.89 7.60
C VAL A 52 8.29 -13.94 8.21
N LEU A 53 8.39 -12.64 7.92
CA LEU A 53 7.46 -11.63 8.42
C LEU A 53 6.00 -11.91 8.02
N ILE A 54 5.77 -12.36 6.78
CA ILE A 54 4.44 -12.75 6.30
C ILE A 54 3.92 -13.96 7.08
N LYS A 55 4.77 -14.97 7.32
CA LYS A 55 4.40 -16.18 8.06
C LYS A 55 3.99 -15.85 9.49
N GLU A 56 4.78 -15.06 10.20
CA GLU A 56 4.50 -14.60 11.57
C GLU A 56 3.18 -13.82 11.63
N ARG A 57 2.97 -12.89 10.69
CA ARG A 57 1.73 -12.11 10.63
C ARG A 57 0.51 -12.98 10.40
N LEU A 58 0.59 -13.98 9.50
CA LEU A 58 -0.50 -14.92 9.24
C LEU A 58 -0.79 -15.79 10.46
N GLN A 59 0.25 -16.23 11.20
CA GLN A 59 0.08 -16.97 12.44
C GLN A 59 -0.62 -16.13 13.51
N ALA A 60 -0.20 -14.88 13.70
CA ALA A 60 -0.85 -13.96 14.64
C ALA A 60 -2.33 -13.70 14.29
N LEU A 61 -2.67 -13.64 13.00
CA LEU A 61 -4.06 -13.48 12.55
C LEU A 61 -4.90 -14.75 12.71
N LYS A 62 -4.31 -15.93 12.49
CA LYS A 62 -4.99 -17.22 12.69
C LYS A 62 -5.21 -17.53 14.18
N GLY A 63 -4.25 -17.18 15.04
CA GLY A 63 -4.33 -17.36 16.49
C GLY A 63 -5.32 -16.41 17.20
N GLY A 64 -5.85 -15.40 16.50
CA GLY A 64 -6.90 -14.50 16.99
C GLY A 64 -8.32 -14.93 16.61
N SER A 65 -8.50 -16.12 16.04
CA SER A 65 -9.81 -16.72 15.76
C SER A 65 -10.14 -17.77 16.81
N ASN A 66 -10.36 -17.34 18.05
CA ASN A 66 -11.08 -18.09 19.08
C ASN A 66 -11.99 -17.14 19.85
#